data_AF-A0AAX0NHJ2-F1
#
_entry.id   AF-A0AAX0NHJ2-F1
#
_cell.length_a   1.000
_cell.length_b   1.000
_cell.length_c   1.000
_cell.angle_alpha   90.00
_cell.angle_beta   90.00
_cell.angle_gamma   90.00
#
_symmetry.space_group_name_H-M   'P 1'
#
loop_
_entity.id
_entity.type
_entity.pdbx_description
1 polymer ?
#
loop_
_entity_poly.entity_id
_entity_poly.type
_entity_poly.pdbx_seq_one_letter_code
_entity_poly.pdbx_strand_id
1 'polypeptide(L)'
;MQIQQNNSLIYNTLTKKLSSFIPIKSTRRKLRNHIQYKLEHPKVTNYLSNNYINPFLEGKIPHFDFEKKHYFKNDKIIWQFWYQGKNQASPMIQQCFNSVQSQMKDDYTIIILDKDN
;
A
#
# COMPACT_ATOMS: atom_id res chain seq x y z
N MET A 1 11.59 23.35 3.48
CA MET A 1 10.51 23.35 4.49
C MET A 1 9.43 24.42 4.29
N GLN A 2 9.47 25.25 3.23
CA GLN A 2 8.49 26.34 3.01
C GLN A 2 7.30 25.96 2.10
N ILE A 3 7.35 24.83 1.39
CA ILE A 3 6.32 24.46 0.40
C ILE A 3 5.05 23.88 1.06
N GLN A 4 5.15 23.30 2.27
CA GLN A 4 3.99 22.70 2.94
C GLN A 4 3.03 23.73 3.57
N GLN A 5 3.51 24.91 3.96
CA GLN A 5 2.69 25.88 4.70
C GLN A 5 1.61 26.55 3.84
N ASN A 6 1.90 26.84 2.56
CA ASN A 6 0.95 27.50 1.64
C ASN A 6 -0.23 26.62 1.20
N ASN A 7 -0.12 25.29 1.29
CA ASN A 7 -1.20 24.39 0.89
C ASN A 7 -2.32 24.26 1.94
N SER A 8 -2.04 24.60 3.22
CA SER A 8 -3.02 24.47 4.31
C SER A 8 -4.21 25.44 4.19
N LEU A 9 -3.97 26.61 3.58
CA LEU A 9 -4.98 27.63 3.31
C LEU A 9 -6.04 27.16 2.28
N ILE A 10 -5.62 26.35 1.30
CA ILE A 10 -6.48 25.92 0.18
C ILE A 10 -7.14 24.57 0.47
N TYR A 11 -6.48 23.68 1.22
CA TYR A 11 -6.98 22.34 1.51
C TYR A 11 -7.33 22.23 2.99
N ASN A 12 -8.59 22.54 3.32
CA ASN A 12 -9.11 22.48 4.68
C ASN A 12 -10.58 22.02 4.70
N THR A 13 -11.14 21.89 5.90
CA THR A 13 -12.54 21.44 6.08
C THR A 13 -13.54 22.42 5.46
N LEU A 14 -13.22 23.71 5.41
CA LEU A 14 -14.04 24.76 4.82
C LEU A 14 -14.05 24.64 3.28
N THR A 15 -12.91 24.46 2.62
CA THR A 15 -12.88 24.24 1.16
C THR A 15 -13.54 22.93 0.75
N LYS A 16 -13.44 21.89 1.59
CA LYS A 16 -14.22 20.65 1.42
C LYS A 16 -15.73 20.90 1.57
N LYS A 17 -16.16 21.74 2.52
CA LYS A 17 -17.58 22.14 2.65
C LYS A 17 -18.05 22.93 1.43
N LEU A 18 -17.29 23.95 1.01
CA LEU A 18 -17.61 24.79 -0.15
C LEU A 18 -17.74 24.00 -1.46
N SER A 19 -17.03 22.87 -1.60
CA SER A 19 -17.21 21.99 -2.77
C SER A 19 -18.66 21.49 -2.95
N SER A 20 -19.52 21.53 -1.92
CA SER A 20 -20.94 21.16 -2.04
C SER A 20 -21.71 22.02 -3.04
N PHE A 21 -21.28 23.27 -3.28
CA PHE A 21 -21.93 24.21 -4.19
C PHE A 21 -21.69 23.89 -5.68
N ILE A 22 -20.79 22.97 -6.01
CA ILE A 22 -20.53 22.56 -7.41
C ILE A 22 -21.67 21.64 -7.88
N PRO A 23 -22.50 22.01 -8.87
CA PRO A 23 -23.69 21.23 -9.24
C PRO A 23 -23.34 19.91 -9.94
N ILE A 24 -22.21 19.86 -10.66
CA ILE A 24 -21.77 18.67 -11.40
C ILE A 24 -21.17 17.63 -10.45
N LYS A 25 -21.89 16.51 -10.24
CA LYS A 25 -21.51 15.42 -9.33
C LYS A 25 -20.09 14.87 -9.58
N SER A 26 -19.72 14.68 -10.85
CA SER A 26 -18.40 14.12 -11.21
C SER A 26 -17.26 15.05 -10.78
N THR A 27 -17.35 16.32 -11.12
CA THR A 27 -16.38 17.36 -10.75
C THR A 27 -16.30 17.53 -9.22
N ARG A 28 -17.46 17.59 -8.54
CA ARG A 28 -17.54 17.63 -7.08
C ARG A 28 -16.79 16.45 -6.43
N ARG A 29 -17.00 15.23 -6.94
CA ARG A 29 -16.33 14.02 -6.43
C ARG A 29 -14.82 14.08 -6.64
N LYS A 30 -14.36 14.42 -7.84
CA LYS A 30 -12.93 14.53 -8.16
C LYS A 30 -12.24 15.55 -7.26
N LEU A 31 -12.84 16.74 -7.10
CA LEU A 31 -12.31 17.78 -6.23
C LEU A 31 -12.27 17.34 -4.77
N ARG A 32 -13.36 16.75 -4.25
CA ARG A 32 -13.42 16.26 -2.87
C ARG A 32 -12.35 15.21 -2.58
N ASN A 33 -12.13 14.27 -3.50
CA ASN A 33 -11.09 13.26 -3.37
C ASN A 33 -9.70 13.90 -3.37
N HIS A 34 -9.47 14.88 -4.22
CA HIS A 34 -8.20 15.60 -4.25
C HIS A 34 -7.94 16.38 -2.96
N ILE A 35 -8.93 17.13 -2.45
CA ILE A 35 -8.84 17.84 -1.17
C ILE A 35 -8.59 16.84 -0.03
N GLN A 36 -9.33 15.73 0.01
CA GLN A 36 -9.18 14.69 1.03
C GLN A 36 -7.76 14.09 0.99
N TYR A 37 -7.25 13.76 -0.19
CA TYR A 37 -5.90 13.27 -0.35
C TYR A 37 -4.87 14.28 0.19
N LYS A 38 -4.98 15.56 -0.17
CA LYS A 38 -4.08 16.61 0.32
C LYS A 38 -4.16 16.83 1.82
N LEU A 39 -5.30 16.54 2.45
CA LEU A 39 -5.49 16.62 3.90
C LEU A 39 -4.92 15.42 4.66
N GLU A 40 -5.17 14.20 4.19
CA GLU A 40 -4.78 12.99 4.91
C GLU A 40 -3.35 12.56 4.63
N HIS A 41 -2.86 12.76 3.40
CA HIS A 41 -1.53 12.28 3.02
C HIS A 41 -0.41 12.84 3.90
N PRO A 42 -0.36 14.15 4.22
CA PRO A 42 0.66 14.67 5.14
C PRO A 42 0.57 14.05 6.55
N LYS A 43 -0.62 13.72 7.03
CA LYS A 43 -0.78 13.07 8.35
C LYS A 43 -0.18 11.67 8.35
N VAL A 44 -0.48 10.88 7.32
CA VAL A 44 0.09 9.54 7.15
C VAL A 44 1.60 9.62 6.97
N THR A 45 2.08 10.53 6.12
CA THR A 45 3.52 10.74 5.92
C THR A 45 4.22 11.12 7.22
N ASN A 46 3.67 12.06 8.00
CA ASN A 46 4.23 12.48 9.27
C ASN A 46 4.20 11.35 10.30
N TYR A 47 3.10 10.60 10.38
CA TYR A 47 2.99 9.46 11.28
C TYR A 47 4.05 8.39 10.95
N LEU A 48 4.18 8.01 9.68
CA LEU A 48 5.18 7.04 9.24
C LEU A 48 6.60 7.54 9.48
N SER A 49 6.86 8.81 9.17
CA SER A 49 8.17 9.42 9.37
C SER A 49 8.57 9.42 10.84
N ASN A 50 7.67 9.84 11.73
CA ASN A 50 7.97 10.01 13.14
C ASN A 50 8.00 8.70 13.92
N ASN A 51 7.21 7.69 13.53
CA ASN A 51 7.07 6.45 14.29
C ASN A 51 7.88 5.28 13.72
N TYR A 52 8.24 5.32 12.43
CA TYR A 52 8.93 4.21 11.76
C TYR A 52 10.23 4.66 11.10
N ILE A 53 10.20 5.65 10.21
CA ILE A 53 11.37 6.00 9.39
C ILE A 53 12.47 6.63 10.24
N ASN A 54 12.18 7.72 10.96
CA ASN A 54 13.19 8.40 11.78
C ASN A 54 13.70 7.50 12.91
N PRO A 55 12.84 6.78 13.66
CA PRO A 55 13.33 5.83 14.66
C PRO A 55 14.21 4.71 14.07
N PHE A 56 13.92 4.23 12.86
CA PHE A 56 14.79 3.27 12.17
C PHE A 56 16.15 3.88 11.82
N LEU A 57 16.17 5.08 11.20
CA LEU A 57 17.40 5.78 10.84
C LEU A 57 18.25 6.19 12.06
N GLU A 58 17.60 6.49 13.19
CA GLU A 58 18.25 6.80 14.47
C GLU A 58 18.70 5.55 15.24
N GLY A 59 18.48 4.34 14.71
CA GLY A 59 18.84 3.07 15.36
C GLY A 59 17.96 2.71 16.56
N LYS A 60 16.82 3.39 16.76
CA LYS A 60 15.84 3.10 17.83
C LYS A 60 14.96 1.90 17.52
N ILE A 61 14.83 1.54 16.24
CA ILE A 61 14.20 0.29 15.81
C ILE A 61 15.31 -0.71 15.49
N PRO A 62 15.23 -1.97 16.01
CA PRO A 62 16.19 -3.00 15.69
C PRO A 62 16.31 -3.17 14.17
N HIS A 63 17.54 -3.13 13.68
CA HIS A 63 17.81 -3.55 12.32
C HIS A 63 17.61 -5.06 12.26
N PHE A 64 16.78 -5.51 11.35
CA PHE A 64 16.69 -6.92 11.02
C PHE A 64 17.66 -7.17 9.87
N ASP A 65 18.74 -7.90 10.17
CA ASP A 65 19.66 -8.33 9.14
C ASP A 65 18.97 -9.40 8.29
N PHE A 66 18.54 -9.00 7.10
CA PHE A 66 18.00 -9.92 6.12
C PHE A 66 19.15 -10.72 5.52
N GLU A 67 19.42 -11.89 6.10
CA GLU A 67 20.21 -12.89 5.41
C GLU A 67 19.38 -13.47 4.26
N LYS A 68 20.00 -13.52 3.07
CA LYS A 68 19.39 -14.18 1.92
C LYS A 68 19.29 -15.67 2.23
N LYS A 69 18.09 -16.13 2.60
CA LYS A 69 17.83 -17.56 2.86
C LYS A 69 18.04 -18.44 1.62
N HIS A 70 17.83 -17.89 0.42
CA HIS A 70 17.92 -18.61 -0.84
C HIS A 70 18.59 -17.78 -1.94
N TYR A 71 19.41 -18.44 -2.75
CA TYR A 71 20.04 -17.86 -3.94
C TYR A 71 19.26 -18.27 -5.18
N PHE A 72 18.36 -17.40 -5.63
CA PHE A 72 17.59 -17.60 -6.86
C PHE A 72 18.46 -17.17 -8.04
N LYS A 73 19.18 -18.11 -8.67
CA LYS A 73 20.09 -17.80 -9.79
C LYS A 73 19.33 -17.18 -10.96
N ASN A 74 18.39 -17.93 -11.52
CA ASN A 74 17.66 -17.61 -12.75
C ASN A 74 16.20 -18.10 -12.71
N ASP A 75 15.72 -18.56 -11.54
CA ASP A 75 14.36 -19.05 -11.43
C ASP A 75 13.40 -17.86 -11.53
N LYS A 76 12.48 -17.95 -12.48
CA LYS A 76 11.37 -17.01 -12.56
C LYS A 76 10.37 -17.40 -11.48
N ILE A 77 10.20 -16.56 -10.47
CA ILE A 77 9.36 -16.88 -9.31
C ILE A 77 8.20 -15.89 -9.20
N ILE A 78 7.00 -16.43 -9.03
CA ILE A 78 5.81 -15.65 -8.66
C ILE A 78 5.53 -15.91 -7.18
N TRP A 79 5.69 -14.87 -6.37
CA TRP A 79 5.33 -14.88 -4.96
C TRP A 79 3.89 -14.41 -4.78
N GLN A 80 3.09 -15.20 -4.07
CA GLN A 80 1.74 -14.85 -3.66
C GLN A 80 1.68 -14.95 -2.14
N PHE A 81 1.12 -13.95 -1.46
CA PHE A 81 1.01 -13.98 0.00
C PHE A 81 -0.45 -13.95 0.43
N TRP A 82 -0.81 -14.86 1.32
CA TRP A 82 -2.11 -14.87 1.99
C TRP A 82 -1.95 -15.35 3.43
N TYR A 83 -1.98 -14.40 4.36
CA TYR A 83 -1.68 -14.66 5.78
C TYR A 83 -2.48 -15.79 6.41
N GLN A 84 -3.75 -16.00 6.01
CA GLN A 84 -4.60 -17.06 6.56
C GLN A 84 -4.29 -18.45 5.97
N GLY A 85 -3.43 -18.54 4.95
CA GLY A 85 -3.15 -19.78 4.23
C GLY A 85 -4.06 -20.01 3.04
N LYS A 86 -3.52 -20.68 2.00
CA LYS A 86 -4.19 -20.93 0.72
C LYS A 86 -5.58 -21.56 0.89
N ASN A 87 -5.69 -22.54 1.78
CA ASN A 87 -6.92 -23.33 1.98
C ASN A 87 -8.00 -22.55 2.76
N GLN A 88 -7.60 -21.53 3.53
CA GLN A 88 -8.54 -20.67 4.27
C GLN A 88 -8.94 -19.42 3.47
N ALA A 89 -8.32 -19.19 2.32
CA ALA A 89 -8.68 -18.09 1.44
C ALA A 89 -10.11 -18.24 0.91
N SER A 90 -10.79 -17.13 0.62
CA SER A 90 -12.13 -17.16 0.05
C SER A 90 -12.13 -17.83 -1.33
N PRO A 91 -13.26 -18.38 -1.81
CA PRO A 91 -13.32 -19.07 -3.11
C PRO A 91 -12.79 -18.23 -4.28
N MET A 92 -13.06 -16.92 -4.25
CA MET A 92 -12.54 -15.97 -5.25
C MET A 92 -11.01 -15.91 -5.25
N ILE A 93 -10.39 -15.85 -4.07
CA ILE A 93 -8.94 -15.79 -3.93
C ILE A 93 -8.30 -17.12 -4.32
N GLN A 94 -8.92 -18.25 -3.96
CA GLN A 94 -8.49 -19.57 -4.42
C GLN A 94 -8.53 -19.67 -5.94
N GLN A 95 -9.58 -19.14 -6.58
CA GLN A 95 -9.67 -19.08 -8.04
C GLN A 95 -8.54 -18.22 -8.64
N CYS A 96 -8.15 -17.12 -8.00
CA CYS A 96 -6.99 -16.33 -8.42
C CYS A 96 -5.68 -17.14 -8.33
N PHE A 97 -5.45 -17.87 -7.23
CA PHE A 97 -4.28 -18.76 -7.12
C PHE A 97 -4.28 -19.83 -8.21
N ASN A 98 -5.42 -20.49 -8.42
CA ASN A 98 -5.55 -21.54 -9.43
C ASN A 98 -5.33 -21.02 -10.84
N SER A 99 -5.81 -19.81 -11.15
CA SER A 99 -5.58 -19.18 -12.45
C SER A 99 -4.08 -18.97 -12.69
N VAL A 100 -3.37 -18.35 -11.75
CA VAL A 100 -1.92 -18.13 -11.86
C VAL A 100 -1.17 -19.46 -11.95
N GLN A 101 -1.52 -20.44 -11.13
CA GLN A 101 -0.95 -21.79 -11.19
C GLN A 101 -1.19 -22.46 -12.54
N SER A 102 -2.39 -22.36 -13.11
CA SER A 102 -2.67 -22.99 -14.40
C SER A 102 -1.91 -22.37 -15.58
N GLN A 103 -1.74 -21.04 -15.56
CA GLN A 103 -1.21 -20.29 -16.70
C GLN A 103 0.31 -20.15 -16.67
N MET A 104 0.93 -20.16 -15.48
CA MET A 104 2.35 -19.80 -15.32
C MET A 104 3.22 -20.96 -14.83
N LYS A 105 2.66 -22.12 -14.48
CA LYS A 105 3.40 -23.26 -13.89
C LYS A 105 4.57 -23.78 -14.74
N ASP A 106 4.50 -23.64 -16.06
CA ASP A 106 5.51 -24.22 -16.97
C ASP A 106 6.74 -23.30 -17.08
N ASP A 107 6.57 -22.00 -16.84
CA ASP A 107 7.60 -20.96 -16.97
C ASP A 107 8.07 -20.39 -15.63
N TYR A 108 7.26 -20.52 -14.58
CA TYR A 108 7.48 -19.91 -13.27
C TYR A 108 7.30 -20.92 -12.13
N THR A 109 8.19 -20.83 -11.14
CA THR A 109 7.94 -21.42 -9.82
C THR A 109 6.98 -20.52 -9.05
N ILE A 110 5.86 -21.07 -8.58
CA ILE A 110 4.83 -20.29 -7.87
C ILE A 110 4.88 -20.67 -6.39
N ILE A 111 5.17 -19.68 -5.54
CA ILE A 111 5.28 -19.86 -4.09
C ILE A 111 4.16 -19.07 -3.41
N ILE A 112 3.30 -19.78 -2.68
CA ILE A 112 2.21 -19.18 -1.90
C ILE A 112 2.64 -19.18 -0.44
N LEU A 113 2.91 -18.00 0.09
CA LEU A 113 3.30 -17.75 1.47
C LEU A 113 2.07 -17.54 2.34
N ASP A 114 2.13 -18.03 3.57
CA ASP A 114 1.12 -17.88 4.60
C ASP A 114 1.74 -17.34 5.91
N LYS A 115 1.11 -17.60 7.06
CA LYS A 115 1.64 -17.15 8.35
C LYS A 115 2.83 -18.00 8.82
N ASP A 116 2.83 -19.28 8.48
CA ASP A 116 3.71 -20.29 9.04
C ASP A 116 4.94 -20.56 8.15
N ASN A 117 4.99 -19.97 6.95
CA ASN A 117 6.07 -20.06 5.97
C ASN A 117 6.36 -18.72 5.28
#